data_AF-A0A7S1S2H4-F1
#
_entry.id   AF-A0A7S1S2H4-F1
#
_cell.length_a   1.000
_cell.length_b   1.000
_cell.length_c   1.000
_cell.angle_alpha   90.00
_cell.angle_beta   90.00
_cell.angle_gamma   90.00
#
_symmetry.space_group_name_H-M   'P 1'
#
loop_
_entity.id
_entity.type
_entity.pdbx_description
1 polymer ?
#
loop_
_entity_poly.entity_id
_entity_poly.type
_entity_poly.pdbx_seq_one_letter_code
_entity_poly.pdbx_strand_id
1 'polypeptide(L)'
;PVVCTSPALGRPQDAALLPESPLRAALAGVEDGWRLLKALAEGDPGCGAAVGCLLGLAIGDAVGHPLEFVPVDQHLPDGRGGTYSDTQRPCLLPKLAAGQLQYQNSYNRFVLQPGQWTDDCSMALCLADSLLVHGTFHGGDARCRWHMWWTHGYCNAFRHDEARPTRCSVGLGGNVAKSLDEIEDYALDQQHAADKVPAVYGSSKNDAGNGTIMRLAPVPIAYSRD
;
A
#
# COMPACT_ATOMS: atom_id res chain seq x y z
N PRO A 1 19.47 2.96 7.44
CA PRO A 1 18.12 3.37 6.99
C PRO A 1 18.26 4.47 5.93
N VAL A 2 17.97 4.13 4.67
CA VAL A 2 17.99 5.08 3.56
C VAL A 2 16.77 5.99 3.74
N VAL A 3 17.00 7.29 3.87
CA VAL A 3 15.95 8.31 3.94
C VAL A 3 15.87 8.93 2.55
N CYS A 4 14.67 8.93 1.96
CA CYS A 4 14.40 9.59 0.67
C CYS A 4 14.72 11.10 0.78
N THR A 5 15.43 11.65 -0.21
CA THR A 5 15.77 13.08 -0.28
C THR A 5 15.28 13.65 -1.60
N SER A 6 14.05 14.18 -1.66
CA SER A 6 13.61 14.94 -2.83
C SER A 6 12.45 15.90 -2.53
N PRO A 7 12.33 17.06 -3.22
CA PRO A 7 11.32 18.08 -2.94
C PRO A 7 9.95 17.70 -3.49
N ALA A 8 8.91 18.25 -2.86
CA ALA A 8 7.51 17.98 -3.15
C ALA A 8 7.15 18.15 -4.64
N LEU A 9 6.63 17.09 -5.26
CA LEU A 9 5.96 17.17 -6.56
C LEU A 9 4.63 17.93 -6.40
N GLY A 10 4.37 18.87 -7.31
CA GLY A 10 3.07 19.54 -7.44
C GLY A 10 1.95 18.54 -7.72
N ARG A 11 0.72 18.89 -7.33
CA ARG A 11 -0.48 18.06 -7.49
C ARG A 11 -0.62 17.55 -8.94
N PRO A 12 -0.64 16.24 -9.19
CA PRO A 12 -1.07 15.71 -10.48
C PRO A 12 -2.55 16.07 -10.70
N GLN A 13 -2.90 16.50 -11.90
CA GLN A 13 -4.29 16.56 -12.33
C GLN A 13 -4.72 15.12 -12.67
N ASP A 14 -5.27 14.41 -11.69
CA ASP A 14 -5.73 13.00 -11.76
C ASP A 14 -6.86 12.74 -12.79
N ALA A 15 -7.14 13.68 -13.72
CA ALA A 15 -8.37 13.74 -14.50
C ALA A 15 -8.34 13.02 -15.87
N ALA A 16 -7.20 12.47 -16.31
CA ALA A 16 -7.05 12.01 -17.70
C ALA A 16 -7.31 10.51 -17.97
N LEU A 17 -7.45 9.66 -16.94
CA LEU A 17 -7.57 8.19 -17.12
C LEU A 17 -9.00 7.65 -16.95
N LEU A 18 -9.93 8.45 -16.46
CA LEU A 18 -11.35 8.11 -16.28
C LEU A 18 -12.16 7.89 -17.59
N PRO A 19 -11.85 8.54 -18.74
CA PRO A 19 -12.73 8.48 -19.92
C PRO A 19 -12.87 7.10 -20.59
N GLU A 20 -11.90 6.20 -20.43
CA GLU A 20 -11.87 4.91 -21.13
C GLU A 20 -12.19 3.73 -20.18
N SER A 21 -12.47 3.99 -18.91
CA SER A 21 -12.74 2.93 -17.94
C SER A 21 -14.12 2.30 -18.16
N PRO A 22 -14.26 0.96 -18.06
CA PRO A 22 -15.57 0.29 -17.97
C PRO A 22 -16.42 0.82 -16.80
N LEU A 23 -15.77 1.43 -15.80
CA LEU A 23 -16.41 2.07 -14.67
C LEU A 23 -16.92 3.48 -14.98
N ARG A 24 -16.62 4.08 -16.15
CA ARG A 24 -17.06 5.43 -16.51
C ARG A 24 -18.56 5.62 -16.41
N ALA A 25 -19.34 4.64 -16.88
CA ALA A 25 -20.80 4.68 -16.78
C ALA A 25 -21.28 4.61 -15.31
N ALA A 26 -20.53 3.91 -14.45
CA ALA A 26 -20.82 3.79 -13.02
C ALA A 26 -20.27 4.98 -12.20
N LEU A 27 -19.26 5.69 -12.72
CA LEU A 27 -18.65 6.90 -12.15
C LEU A 27 -19.38 8.18 -12.59
N ALA A 28 -20.16 8.13 -13.68
CA ALA A 28 -20.94 9.26 -14.16
C ALA A 28 -22.04 9.64 -13.17
N GLY A 29 -21.88 10.78 -12.49
CA GLY A 29 -22.85 11.29 -11.52
C GLY A 29 -22.67 10.78 -10.09
N VAL A 30 -21.59 10.03 -9.81
CA VAL A 30 -21.25 9.59 -8.45
C VAL A 30 -20.10 10.45 -7.94
N GLU A 31 -20.42 11.48 -7.16
CA GLU A 31 -19.43 12.33 -6.47
C GLU A 31 -18.69 11.60 -5.33
N ASP A 32 -19.17 10.41 -4.95
CA ASP A 32 -18.71 9.64 -3.80
C ASP A 32 -18.25 8.23 -4.22
N GLY A 33 -16.94 8.05 -4.38
CA GLY A 33 -16.33 6.76 -4.76
C GLY A 33 -16.73 5.59 -3.85
N TRP A 34 -17.09 5.85 -2.59
CA TRP A 34 -17.57 4.79 -1.68
C TRP A 34 -18.93 4.24 -2.09
N ARG A 35 -19.83 5.07 -2.60
CA ARG A 35 -21.13 4.61 -3.11
C ARG A 35 -20.95 3.70 -4.32
N LEU A 36 -20.00 4.03 -5.19
CA LEU A 36 -19.67 3.18 -6.33
C LEU A 36 -19.14 1.83 -5.88
N LEU A 37 -18.11 1.82 -5.01
CA LEU A 37 -17.53 0.57 -4.51
C LEU A 37 -18.58 -0.31 -3.84
N LYS A 38 -19.47 0.30 -3.05
CA LYS A 38 -20.58 -0.40 -2.42
C LYS A 38 -21.55 -1.00 -3.45
N ALA A 39 -21.98 -0.22 -4.43
CA ALA A 39 -22.90 -0.69 -5.47
C ALA A 39 -22.29 -1.84 -6.30
N LEU A 40 -20.99 -1.76 -6.65
CA LEU A 40 -20.28 -2.83 -7.34
C LEU A 40 -20.20 -4.10 -6.49
N ALA A 41 -19.87 -3.95 -5.21
CA ALA A 41 -19.74 -5.09 -4.30
C ALA A 41 -21.08 -5.78 -4.03
N GLU A 42 -22.19 -5.03 -3.99
CA GLU A 42 -23.54 -5.56 -3.82
C GLU A 42 -24.11 -6.17 -5.12
N GLY A 43 -23.67 -5.66 -6.28
CA GLY A 43 -24.19 -6.06 -7.59
C GLY A 43 -23.58 -7.33 -8.18
N ASP A 44 -22.33 -7.65 -7.84
CA ASP A 44 -21.63 -8.85 -8.34
C ASP A 44 -20.71 -9.44 -7.26
N PRO A 45 -20.87 -10.72 -6.87
CA PRO A 45 -20.03 -11.35 -5.84
C PRO A 45 -18.53 -11.38 -6.18
N GLY A 46 -18.16 -11.48 -7.46
CA GLY A 46 -16.78 -11.42 -7.91
C GLY A 46 -16.20 -10.01 -7.73
N CYS A 47 -16.94 -8.97 -8.11
CA CYS A 47 -16.60 -7.59 -7.81
C CYS A 47 -16.53 -7.32 -6.30
N GLY A 48 -17.45 -7.88 -5.51
CA GLY A 48 -17.42 -7.80 -4.05
C GLY A 48 -16.15 -8.40 -3.45
N ALA A 49 -15.73 -9.58 -3.94
CA ALA A 49 -14.48 -10.20 -3.53
C ALA A 49 -13.26 -9.36 -3.96
N ALA A 50 -13.25 -8.80 -5.17
CA ALA A 50 -12.17 -7.94 -5.65
C ALA A 50 -12.03 -6.65 -4.82
N VAL A 51 -13.15 -5.97 -4.54
CA VAL A 51 -13.20 -4.78 -3.68
C VAL A 51 -12.72 -5.13 -2.28
N GLY A 52 -13.24 -6.21 -1.70
CA GLY A 52 -12.85 -6.70 -0.37
C GLY A 52 -11.38 -7.07 -0.29
N CYS A 53 -10.79 -7.65 -1.35
CA CYS A 53 -9.39 -8.02 -1.41
C CYS A 53 -8.47 -6.79 -1.37
N LEU A 54 -8.73 -5.79 -2.21
CA LEU A 54 -7.89 -4.60 -2.28
C LEU A 54 -8.08 -3.67 -1.07
N LEU A 55 -9.33 -3.47 -0.62
CA LEU A 55 -9.61 -2.69 0.60
C LEU A 55 -9.09 -3.42 1.85
N GLY A 56 -9.24 -4.74 1.92
CA GLY A 56 -8.74 -5.55 3.02
C GLY A 56 -7.23 -5.47 3.17
N LEU A 57 -6.49 -5.45 2.06
CA LEU A 57 -5.05 -5.19 2.04
C LEU A 57 -4.73 -3.82 2.65
N ALA A 58 -5.38 -2.75 2.17
CA ALA A 58 -5.15 -1.39 2.68
C ALA A 58 -5.52 -1.25 4.16
N ILE A 59 -6.63 -1.86 4.60
CA ILE A 59 -7.07 -1.87 5.99
C ILE A 59 -6.08 -2.64 6.86
N GLY A 60 -5.63 -3.82 6.42
CA GLY A 60 -4.68 -4.64 7.17
C GLY A 60 -3.36 -3.91 7.42
N ASP A 61 -2.82 -3.26 6.38
CA ASP A 61 -1.63 -2.42 6.44
C ASP A 61 -1.83 -1.24 7.43
N ALA A 62 -2.86 -0.42 7.20
CA ALA A 62 -3.15 0.75 8.03
C ALA A 62 -3.42 0.40 9.50
N VAL A 63 -4.06 -0.75 9.76
CA VAL A 63 -4.36 -1.22 11.12
C VAL A 63 -3.12 -1.82 11.79
N GLY A 64 -2.28 -2.51 11.03
CA GLY A 64 -1.16 -3.31 11.53
C GLY A 64 0.11 -2.51 11.81
N HIS A 65 0.45 -1.52 10.97
CA HIS A 65 1.71 -0.78 11.09
C HIS A 65 1.94 -0.12 12.48
N PRO A 66 0.92 0.34 13.25
CA PRO A 66 1.14 0.92 14.57
C PRO A 66 1.70 -0.07 15.60
N LEU A 67 1.56 -1.37 15.34
CA LEU A 67 2.01 -2.48 16.18
C LEU A 67 3.21 -3.22 15.58
N GLU A 68 3.75 -2.75 14.46
CA GLU A 68 4.92 -3.35 13.82
C GLU A 68 6.14 -3.27 14.74
N PHE A 69 6.99 -4.31 14.70
CA PHE A 69 8.20 -4.48 15.53
C PHE A 69 7.95 -4.64 17.04
N VAL A 70 6.69 -4.67 17.49
CA VAL A 70 6.35 -5.02 18.86
C VAL A 70 6.50 -6.54 19.05
N PRO A 71 7.20 -7.01 20.10
CA PRO A 71 7.28 -8.43 20.41
C PRO A 71 5.90 -9.03 20.65
N VAL A 72 5.66 -10.22 20.10
CA VAL A 72 4.43 -10.97 20.40
C VAL A 72 4.50 -11.43 21.86
N ASP A 73 3.62 -10.90 22.70
CA ASP A 73 3.41 -11.43 24.04
C ASP A 73 2.34 -12.54 23.99
N GLN A 74 2.73 -13.78 24.27
CA GLN A 74 1.80 -14.91 24.26
C GLN A 74 1.04 -15.06 25.59
N HIS A 75 1.41 -14.31 26.62
CA HIS A 75 0.70 -14.32 27.89
C HIS A 75 -0.64 -13.61 27.69
N LEU A 76 -1.72 -14.29 28.07
CA LEU A 76 -3.04 -13.68 28.15
C LEU A 76 -3.17 -13.00 29.51
N PRO A 77 -3.84 -11.83 29.60
CA PRO A 77 -4.24 -11.29 30.89
C PRO A 77 -4.99 -12.38 31.65
N ASP A 78 -4.50 -12.71 32.84
CA ASP A 78 -5.23 -13.59 33.74
C ASP A 78 -6.59 -12.91 33.98
N GLY A 79 -7.70 -13.66 33.90
CA GLY A 79 -9.03 -13.13 34.19
C GLY A 79 -9.11 -12.47 35.58
N ARG A 80 -10.28 -11.94 35.96
CA ARG A 80 -10.46 -11.23 37.24
C ARG A 80 -9.94 -12.07 38.43
N GLY A 81 -8.76 -11.73 38.95
CA GLY A 81 -8.13 -12.39 40.10
C GLY A 81 -6.69 -12.89 39.91
N GLY A 82 -6.12 -12.85 38.70
CA GLY A 82 -4.69 -13.14 38.52
C GLY A 82 -3.78 -11.92 38.73
N THR A 83 -2.47 -12.16 38.80
CA THR A 83 -1.46 -11.12 39.11
C THR A 83 -0.92 -10.42 37.87
N TYR A 84 -1.19 -10.94 36.67
CA TYR A 84 -0.74 -10.35 35.41
C TYR A 84 -1.79 -9.37 34.86
N SER A 85 -1.48 -8.07 34.91
CA SER A 85 -2.31 -6.97 34.39
C SER A 85 -1.74 -6.43 33.08
N ASP A 86 -2.46 -6.66 31.99
CA ASP A 86 -2.03 -6.37 30.61
C ASP A 86 -2.26 -4.89 30.18
N THR A 87 -2.38 -3.98 31.14
CA THR A 87 -2.69 -2.56 30.89
C THR A 87 -1.56 -1.77 30.22
N GLN A 88 -0.42 -2.41 29.93
CA GLN A 88 0.72 -1.76 29.29
C GLN A 88 1.04 -2.34 27.91
N ARG A 89 0.31 -3.34 27.44
CA ARG A 89 0.60 -3.97 26.16
C ARG A 89 0.14 -3.12 24.98
N PRO A 90 0.97 -3.02 23.93
CA PRO A 90 0.56 -2.43 22.67
C PRO A 90 -0.57 -3.25 22.04
N CYS A 91 -1.73 -2.64 21.82
CA CYS A 91 -2.86 -3.31 21.18
C CYS A 91 -3.78 -2.34 20.44
N LEU A 92 -4.55 -2.88 19.48
CA LEU A 92 -5.70 -2.20 18.90
C LEU A 92 -6.88 -2.31 19.86
N LEU A 93 -7.55 -1.19 20.14
CA LEU A 93 -8.74 -1.17 20.96
C LEU A 93 -10.00 -1.54 20.15
N PRO A 94 -10.99 -2.22 20.76
CA PRO A 94 -12.12 -2.83 20.04
C PRO A 94 -13.13 -1.83 19.49
N LYS A 95 -13.05 -0.55 19.89
CA LYS A 95 -14.00 0.49 19.47
C LYS A 95 -13.27 1.65 18.82
N LEU A 96 -13.90 2.19 17.78
CA LEU A 96 -13.52 3.49 17.25
C LEU A 96 -13.89 4.58 18.26
N ALA A 97 -13.03 5.59 18.41
CA ALA A 97 -13.38 6.83 19.10
C ALA A 97 -13.50 7.94 18.06
N ALA A 98 -14.64 8.63 18.04
CA ALA A 98 -14.96 9.64 17.02
C ALA A 98 -14.74 9.16 15.56
N GLY A 99 -14.99 7.87 15.29
CA GLY A 99 -14.80 7.28 13.96
C GLY A 99 -13.35 6.88 13.61
N GLN A 100 -12.41 7.01 14.54
CA GLN A 100 -10.99 6.69 14.31
C GLN A 100 -10.55 5.46 15.09
N LEU A 101 -9.62 4.69 14.50
CA LEU A 101 -8.93 3.58 15.16
C LEU A 101 -8.20 4.09 16.42
N GLN A 102 -8.27 3.31 17.49
CA GLN A 102 -7.64 3.64 18.77
C GLN A 102 -6.66 2.55 19.15
N TYR A 103 -5.52 2.96 19.70
CA TYR A 103 -4.48 2.04 20.13
C TYR A 103 -4.09 2.36 21.56
N GLN A 104 -3.75 1.32 22.30
CA GLN A 104 -3.05 1.44 23.57
C GLN A 104 -1.58 1.18 23.31
N ASN A 105 -0.71 2.05 23.83
CA ASN A 105 0.75 1.92 23.76
C ASN A 105 1.30 1.56 22.37
N SER A 106 0.73 2.11 21.29
CA SER A 106 1.21 1.87 19.93
C SER A 106 2.65 2.32 19.76
N TYR A 107 3.43 1.55 18.99
CA TYR A 107 4.78 1.96 18.61
C TYR A 107 4.74 3.04 17.52
N ASN A 108 3.89 2.86 16.50
CA ASN A 108 3.71 3.79 15.36
C ASN A 108 5.03 4.38 14.86
N ARG A 109 5.94 3.51 14.45
CA ARG A 109 7.32 3.87 14.06
C ARG A 109 7.40 5.00 13.04
N PHE A 110 6.44 5.06 12.12
CA PHE A 110 6.42 5.96 10.97
C PHE A 110 5.63 7.25 11.22
N VAL A 111 5.04 7.40 12.42
CA VAL A 111 4.26 8.56 12.85
C VAL A 111 3.17 8.87 11.83
N LEU A 112 2.39 7.85 11.46
CA LEU A 112 1.27 7.98 10.53
C LEU A 112 -0.01 8.31 11.29
N GLN A 113 -0.92 9.02 10.63
CA GLN A 113 -2.28 9.28 11.12
C GLN A 113 -3.13 8.01 11.01
N PRO A 114 -4.19 7.86 11.84
CA PRO A 114 -5.12 6.75 11.72
C PRO A 114 -5.66 6.59 10.29
N GLY A 115 -5.53 5.39 9.72
CA GLY A 115 -6.00 5.07 8.36
C GLY A 115 -4.96 5.28 7.25
N GLN A 116 -3.79 5.82 7.55
CA GLN A 116 -2.68 5.87 6.59
C GLN A 116 -1.94 4.52 6.54
N TRP A 117 -1.63 4.05 5.33
CA TRP A 117 -0.96 2.79 5.04
C TRP A 117 0.54 2.96 4.72
N THR A 118 1.29 1.86 4.66
CA THR A 118 2.74 1.80 4.37
C THR A 118 3.02 1.24 2.96
N ASP A 119 4.12 0.51 2.82
CA ASP A 119 4.64 -0.09 1.61
C ASP A 119 3.72 -1.18 1.04
N ASP A 120 3.06 -2.00 1.86
CA ASP A 120 2.17 -3.07 1.38
C ASP A 120 1.12 -2.52 0.41
N CYS A 121 0.33 -1.54 0.86
CA CYS A 121 -0.70 -0.90 0.06
C CYS A 121 -0.12 -0.02 -1.05
N SER A 122 0.93 0.75 -0.77
CA SER A 122 1.54 1.62 -1.80
C SER A 122 2.07 0.82 -2.98
N MET A 123 2.74 -0.31 -2.70
CA MET A 123 3.30 -1.19 -3.73
C MET A 123 2.22 -1.99 -4.46
N ALA A 124 1.11 -2.34 -3.79
CA ALA A 124 -0.06 -2.92 -4.42
C ALA A 124 -0.73 -1.94 -5.39
N LEU A 125 -0.91 -0.67 -5.01
CA LEU A 125 -1.46 0.36 -5.89
C LEU A 125 -0.56 0.61 -7.10
N CYS A 126 0.76 0.67 -6.93
CA CYS A 126 1.71 0.74 -8.04
C CYS A 126 1.54 -0.43 -9.02
N LEU A 127 1.36 -1.65 -8.51
CA LEU A 127 1.16 -2.84 -9.33
C LEU A 127 -0.20 -2.82 -10.05
N ALA A 128 -1.26 -2.36 -9.37
CA ALA A 128 -2.58 -2.18 -9.96
C ALA A 128 -2.52 -1.22 -11.16
N ASP A 129 -1.85 -0.08 -11.02
CA ASP A 129 -1.75 0.87 -12.12
C ASP A 129 -0.95 0.32 -13.31
N SER A 130 0.11 -0.47 -13.05
CA SER A 130 0.85 -1.15 -14.12
C SER A 130 -0.03 -2.13 -14.89
N LEU A 131 -0.80 -2.95 -14.18
CA LEU A 131 -1.76 -3.88 -14.79
C LEU A 131 -2.84 -3.15 -15.60
N LEU A 132 -3.34 -2.02 -15.10
CA LEU A 132 -4.32 -1.19 -15.81
C LEU A 132 -3.76 -0.58 -17.09
N VAL A 133 -2.50 -0.10 -17.07
CA VAL A 133 -1.86 0.52 -18.24
C VAL A 133 -1.50 -0.52 -19.31
N HIS A 134 -1.01 -1.69 -18.91
CA HIS A 134 -0.50 -2.68 -19.85
C HIS A 134 -1.51 -3.78 -20.22
N GLY A 135 -2.59 -3.94 -19.44
CA GLY A 135 -3.55 -5.05 -19.61
C GLY A 135 -2.95 -6.44 -19.30
N THR A 136 -1.71 -6.49 -18.81
CA THR A 136 -0.97 -7.69 -18.44
C THR A 136 0.16 -7.31 -17.48
N PHE A 137 0.82 -8.30 -16.88
CA PHE A 137 1.98 -8.05 -16.01
C PHE A 137 3.18 -7.54 -16.82
N HIS A 138 3.62 -6.32 -16.49
CA HIS A 138 4.82 -5.71 -17.04
C HIS A 138 5.85 -5.41 -15.92
N GLY A 139 6.78 -6.35 -15.68
CA GLY A 139 7.70 -6.27 -14.53
C GLY A 139 8.60 -5.04 -14.50
N GLY A 140 9.05 -4.54 -15.66
CA GLY A 140 9.87 -3.33 -15.75
C GLY A 140 9.13 -2.06 -15.29
N ASP A 141 7.96 -1.78 -15.90
CA ASP A 141 7.03 -0.74 -15.45
C ASP A 141 6.64 -0.86 -13.96
N ALA A 142 6.29 -2.06 -13.47
CA ALA A 142 5.98 -2.26 -12.05
C ALA A 142 7.16 -1.85 -11.14
N ARG A 143 8.39 -2.21 -11.51
CA ARG A 143 9.62 -1.79 -10.81
C ARG A 143 9.81 -0.28 -10.87
N CYS A 144 9.63 0.35 -12.03
CA CYS A 144 9.70 1.80 -12.18
C CYS A 144 8.67 2.52 -11.29
N ARG A 145 7.45 2.00 -11.17
CA ARG A 145 6.42 2.58 -10.28
C ARG A 145 6.77 2.42 -8.80
N TRP A 146 7.33 1.27 -8.39
CA TRP A 146 7.85 1.12 -7.02
C TRP A 146 9.01 2.09 -6.75
N HIS A 147 9.87 2.34 -7.74
CA HIS A 147 10.90 3.36 -7.64
C HIS A 147 10.29 4.76 -7.49
N MET A 148 9.28 5.12 -8.29
CA MET A 148 8.54 6.39 -8.16
C MET A 148 7.84 6.52 -6.81
N TRP A 149 7.27 5.43 -6.28
CA TRP A 149 6.73 5.42 -4.92
C TRP A 149 7.84 5.76 -3.93
N TRP A 150 8.95 5.05 -3.95
CA TRP A 150 10.01 5.25 -2.97
C TRP A 150 10.66 6.64 -3.05
N THR A 151 10.93 7.14 -4.25
CA THR A 151 11.69 8.37 -4.48
C THR A 151 10.85 9.63 -4.56
N HIS A 152 9.58 9.51 -4.93
CA HIS A 152 8.69 10.64 -5.22
C HIS A 152 7.34 10.60 -4.48
N GLY A 153 7.08 9.53 -3.72
CA GLY A 153 5.85 9.39 -2.93
C GLY A 153 4.60 9.03 -3.74
N TYR A 154 4.78 8.48 -4.95
CA TYR A 154 3.68 7.91 -5.74
C TYR A 154 2.88 6.88 -4.91
N CYS A 155 1.55 6.93 -4.95
CA CYS A 155 0.65 6.07 -4.15
C CYS A 155 0.78 6.16 -2.60
N ASN A 156 1.46 7.16 -2.04
CA ASN A 156 1.52 7.33 -0.58
C ASN A 156 0.15 7.67 0.04
N ALA A 157 -0.09 7.12 1.23
CA ALA A 157 -1.31 7.35 2.01
C ALA A 157 -1.51 8.79 2.48
N PHE A 158 -0.42 9.54 2.59
CA PHE A 158 -0.39 10.85 3.23
C PHE A 158 -0.17 11.98 2.21
N ARG A 159 -0.55 11.81 0.93
CA ARG A 159 -0.41 12.89 -0.07
C ARG A 159 -1.19 14.17 0.31
N HIS A 160 -2.29 14.03 1.06
CA HIS A 160 -3.16 15.12 1.51
C HIS A 160 -2.94 15.55 2.97
N ASP A 161 -1.97 14.97 3.67
CA ASP A 161 -1.71 15.28 5.09
C ASP A 161 -0.82 16.52 5.22
N GLU A 162 -1.36 17.72 5.02
CA GLU A 162 -0.60 18.97 5.00
C GLU A 162 0.26 19.22 6.26
N ALA A 163 -0.07 18.60 7.39
CA ALA A 163 0.66 18.73 8.64
C ALA A 163 1.91 17.85 8.72
N ARG A 164 2.08 16.85 7.84
CA ARG A 164 3.22 15.93 7.86
C ARG A 164 4.51 16.65 7.43
N PRO A 165 5.62 16.55 8.20
CA PRO A 165 6.86 17.28 7.91
C PRO A 165 7.60 16.75 6.68
N THR A 166 7.36 15.50 6.29
CA THR A 166 8.02 14.86 5.14
C THR A 166 7.02 14.06 4.31
N ARG A 167 7.21 14.05 2.99
CA ARG A 167 6.46 13.22 2.03
C ARG A 167 7.20 11.95 1.62
N CYS A 168 8.32 11.64 2.28
CA CYS A 168 9.07 10.42 2.04
C CYS A 168 8.23 9.18 2.35
N SER A 169 8.31 8.21 1.44
CA SER A 169 7.71 6.88 1.60
C SER A 169 8.30 6.12 2.77
N VAL A 170 7.53 5.19 3.33
CA VAL A 170 7.86 4.46 4.56
C VAL A 170 7.60 2.96 4.38
N GLY A 171 8.19 2.13 5.26
CA GLY A 171 7.96 0.68 5.26
C GLY A 171 8.94 -0.16 4.42
N LEU A 172 9.72 0.46 3.52
CA LEU A 172 10.55 -0.29 2.55
C LEU A 172 11.48 -1.34 3.18
N GLY A 173 11.25 -2.60 2.80
CA GLY A 173 12.11 -3.73 3.14
C GLY A 173 13.46 -3.74 2.41
N GLY A 174 14.50 -4.25 3.07
CA GLY A 174 15.88 -4.20 2.56
C GLY A 174 16.15 -4.96 1.26
N ASN A 175 15.36 -5.98 0.92
CA ASN A 175 15.48 -6.68 -0.37
C ASN A 175 14.86 -5.86 -1.51
N VAL A 176 13.72 -5.21 -1.24
CA VAL A 176 13.08 -4.32 -2.22
C VAL A 176 13.99 -3.12 -2.47
N ALA A 177 14.60 -2.53 -1.44
CA ALA A 177 15.54 -1.42 -1.58
C ALA A 177 16.66 -1.70 -2.59
N LYS A 178 17.34 -2.86 -2.49
CA LYS A 178 18.39 -3.24 -3.45
C LYS A 178 17.88 -3.38 -4.87
N SER A 179 16.65 -3.85 -5.03
CA SER A 179 16.01 -3.94 -6.33
C SER A 179 15.68 -2.56 -6.90
N LEU A 180 15.38 -1.56 -6.05
CA LEU A 180 15.13 -0.20 -6.50
C LEU A 180 16.40 0.56 -6.82
N ASP A 181 17.49 0.35 -6.06
CA ASP A 181 18.79 0.98 -6.34
C ASP A 181 19.30 0.62 -7.75
N GLU A 182 19.10 -0.63 -8.19
CA GLU A 182 19.47 -1.08 -9.55
C GLU A 182 18.71 -0.30 -10.65
N ILE A 183 17.52 0.25 -10.35
CA ILE A 183 16.71 0.97 -11.34
C ILE A 183 17.35 2.30 -11.70
N GLU A 184 18.07 2.93 -10.78
CA GLU A 184 18.78 4.19 -11.05
C GLU A 184 19.78 4.04 -12.21
N ASP A 185 20.40 2.87 -12.36
CA ASP A 185 21.32 2.57 -13.47
C ASP A 185 20.61 2.53 -14.84
N TYR A 186 19.33 2.14 -14.88
CA TYR A 186 18.53 2.10 -16.12
C TYR A 186 17.76 3.41 -16.39
N ALA A 187 17.53 4.22 -15.36
CA ALA A 187 16.76 5.47 -15.45
C ALA A 187 17.54 6.63 -16.08
N LEU A 188 18.83 6.45 -16.39
CA LEU A 188 19.69 7.45 -17.03
C LEU A 188 19.32 7.75 -18.50
N ASP A 189 18.60 6.83 -19.16
CA ASP A 189 18.12 7.01 -20.53
C ASP A 189 16.58 7.15 -20.53
N GLN A 190 16.10 8.39 -20.70
CA GLN A 190 14.71 8.76 -20.43
C GLN A 190 13.67 8.17 -21.39
N GLN A 191 14.09 7.61 -22.53
CA GLN A 191 13.16 6.94 -23.44
C GLN A 191 13.12 5.43 -23.19
N HIS A 192 11.90 4.92 -22.97
CA HIS A 192 11.60 3.49 -22.80
C HIS A 192 12.30 2.84 -21.58
N ALA A 193 12.53 3.60 -20.50
CA ALA A 193 13.14 3.09 -19.29
C ALA A 193 12.43 1.84 -18.74
N ALA A 194 11.09 1.80 -18.77
CA ALA A 194 10.31 0.65 -18.33
C ALA A 194 10.61 -0.63 -19.13
N ASP A 195 10.87 -0.54 -20.43
CA ASP A 195 11.21 -1.70 -21.28
C ASP A 195 12.65 -2.17 -21.08
N LYS A 196 13.54 -1.27 -20.64
CA LYS A 196 14.96 -1.55 -20.38
C LYS A 196 15.21 -2.12 -18.99
N VAL A 197 14.37 -1.77 -18.02
CA VAL A 197 14.46 -2.31 -16.66
C VAL A 197 14.12 -3.79 -16.67
N PRO A 198 15.01 -4.68 -16.19
CA PRO A 198 14.72 -6.11 -16.14
C PRO A 198 13.47 -6.39 -15.30
N ALA A 199 12.60 -7.26 -15.80
CA ALA A 199 11.35 -7.61 -15.11
C ALA A 199 11.58 -8.27 -13.73
N VAL A 200 12.75 -8.87 -13.52
CA VAL A 200 13.13 -9.57 -12.29
C VAL A 200 14.48 -9.05 -11.80
N TYR A 201 14.57 -8.80 -10.50
CA TYR A 201 15.85 -8.52 -9.84
C TYR A 201 16.61 -9.83 -9.60
N GLY A 202 17.82 -9.92 -10.13
CA GLY A 202 18.69 -11.08 -9.93
C GLY A 202 19.34 -11.09 -8.54
N SER A 203 18.64 -11.59 -7.52
CA SER A 203 19.25 -11.85 -6.20
C SER A 203 19.87 -13.25 -6.15
N SER A 204 21.12 -13.34 -5.72
CA SER A 204 21.78 -14.60 -5.36
C SER A 204 21.64 -14.96 -3.86
N LYS A 205 20.90 -14.15 -3.10
CA LYS A 205 20.72 -14.27 -1.64
C LYS A 205 19.28 -14.67 -1.31
N ASN A 206 19.10 -15.22 -0.10
CA ASN A 206 17.80 -15.57 0.45
C ASN A 206 16.84 -14.35 0.44
N ASP A 207 15.75 -14.49 -0.29
CA ASP A 207 14.78 -13.44 -0.60
C ASP A 207 13.35 -13.82 -0.18
N ALA A 208 13.20 -14.84 0.68
CA ALA A 208 11.93 -15.34 1.21
C ALA A 208 11.27 -14.42 2.26
N GLY A 209 11.18 -13.12 1.97
CA GLY A 209 10.41 -12.15 2.76
C GLY A 209 8.96 -12.05 2.29
N ASN A 210 8.14 -11.30 3.05
CA ASN A 210 6.74 -11.01 2.70
C ASN A 210 6.56 -10.04 1.52
N GLY A 211 7.65 -9.44 1.02
CA GLY A 211 7.66 -8.36 0.01
C GLY A 211 6.84 -8.64 -1.26
N THR A 212 6.67 -9.91 -1.64
CA THR A 212 5.88 -10.31 -2.82
C THR A 212 4.41 -10.56 -2.47
N ILE A 213 4.12 -11.25 -1.36
CA ILE A 213 2.74 -11.62 -0.99
C ILE A 213 1.93 -10.43 -0.48
N MET A 214 2.57 -9.49 0.21
CA MET A 214 1.89 -8.34 0.83
C MET A 214 1.23 -7.37 -0.17
N ARG A 215 1.66 -7.44 -1.44
CA ARG A 215 1.19 -6.57 -2.54
C ARG A 215 0.43 -7.32 -3.63
N LEU A 216 0.04 -8.57 -3.39
CA LEU A 216 -0.41 -9.50 -4.44
C LEU A 216 -1.83 -9.22 -4.95
N ALA A 217 -2.70 -8.59 -4.15
CA ALA A 217 -4.13 -8.45 -4.45
C ALA A 217 -4.50 -8.01 -5.89
N PRO A 218 -3.79 -7.08 -6.55
CA PRO A 218 -4.12 -6.68 -7.92
C PRO A 218 -4.02 -7.81 -8.96
N VAL A 219 -3.12 -8.77 -8.75
CA VAL A 219 -2.85 -9.85 -9.71
C VAL A 219 -4.05 -10.80 -9.86
N PRO A 220 -4.54 -11.50 -8.81
CA PRO A 220 -5.69 -12.39 -8.95
C PRO A 220 -6.97 -11.66 -9.35
N ILE A 221 -7.07 -10.34 -9.09
CA ILE A 221 -8.20 -9.53 -9.59
C ILE A 221 -8.10 -9.39 -11.12
N ALA A 222 -6.95 -8.97 -11.64
CA ALA A 222 -6.72 -8.78 -13.07
C ALA A 222 -6.85 -10.09 -13.87
N TYR A 223 -6.40 -11.20 -13.29
CA TYR A 223 -6.39 -12.54 -13.91
C TYR A 223 -7.55 -13.43 -13.47
N SER A 224 -8.63 -12.86 -12.90
CA SER A 224 -9.76 -13.63 -12.35
C SER A 224 -10.57 -14.43 -13.37
N ARG A 225 -10.33 -14.23 -14.67
CA ARG A 225 -11.05 -14.87 -15.78
C ARG A 225 -10.17 -15.70 -16.71
N ASP A 226 -8.88 -15.83 -16.38
CA ASP A 226 -7.89 -16.61 -17.14
C ASP A 226 -7.89 -18.08 -16.68
#